data_AF-A0A1F9DKY9-F1
#
_entry.id   AF-A0A1F9DKY9-F1
#
_cell.length_a   1.000
_cell.length_b   1.000
_cell.length_c   1.000
_cell.angle_alpha   90.00
_cell.angle_beta   90.00
_cell.angle_gamma   90.00
#
_symmetry.space_group_name_H-M   'P 1'
#
loop_
_entity.id
_entity.type
_entity.pdbx_description
1 polymer ?
#
loop_
_entity_poly.entity_id
_entity_poly.type
_entity_poly.pdbx_seq_one_letter_code
_entity_poly.pdbx_strand_id
1 'polypeptide(L)'
;MPEKKFIIGGALYPQDFPWRPNIYFVRHVPPPIHPSFYCSSSFTLNVTREAMREMGWCPSGRLFEAAACGVPVISDWWEGLDEFFEPGSEIIIARRPEDVMSALEMNDAEIRGIGRRARERALTGHTSSARAAELELMIEKAACARKEDPCGG
;
A
#
# COMPACT_ATOMS: atom_id res chain seq x y z
N MET A 1 8.33 -16.17 16.04
CA MET A 1 7.87 -16.78 14.79
C MET A 1 8.98 -17.41 13.94
N PRO A 2 9.80 -18.36 14.45
CA PRO A 2 10.69 -19.16 13.58
C PRO A 2 9.95 -20.03 12.54
N GLU A 3 8.70 -20.38 12.83
CA GLU A 3 7.83 -21.25 12.04
C GLU A 3 7.19 -20.57 10.82
N LYS A 4 7.13 -19.23 10.80
CA LYS A 4 6.62 -18.44 9.67
C LYS A 4 7.73 -18.15 8.66
N LYS A 5 7.37 -18.04 7.39
CA LYS A 5 8.28 -17.65 6.31
C LYS A 5 8.05 -16.18 5.96
N PHE A 6 9.12 -15.42 5.81
CA PHE A 6 9.07 -14.02 5.40
C PHE A 6 9.82 -13.88 4.07
N ILE A 7 9.20 -13.21 3.11
CA ILE A 7 9.84 -12.89 1.84
C ILE A 7 9.99 -11.38 1.71
N ILE A 8 11.21 -10.93 1.45
CA ILE A 8 11.56 -9.52 1.27
C ILE A 8 11.88 -9.32 -0.21
N GLY A 9 11.07 -8.52 -0.89
CA GLY A 9 11.31 -8.10 -2.27
C GLY A 9 11.82 -6.67 -2.32
N GLY A 10 13.01 -6.45 -2.87
CA GLY A 10 13.56 -5.11 -3.03
C GLY A 10 15.08 -5.05 -3.00
N ALA A 11 15.61 -3.82 -2.98
CA ALA A 11 17.03 -3.54 -2.97
C ALA A 11 17.38 -2.60 -1.79
N LEU A 12 18.67 -2.31 -1.65
CA LEU A 12 19.22 -1.35 -0.66
C LEU A 12 19.17 -1.82 0.81
N TYR A 13 19.12 -3.14 1.04
CA TYR A 13 19.38 -3.68 2.38
C TYR A 13 20.89 -3.70 2.65
N PRO A 14 21.34 -3.27 3.84
CA PRO A 14 22.75 -3.25 4.19
C PRO A 14 23.29 -4.69 4.30
N GLN A 15 24.60 -4.86 4.18
CA GLN A 15 25.23 -6.18 4.17
C GLN A 15 25.05 -6.91 5.51
N ASP A 16 25.00 -6.16 6.60
CA ASP A 16 24.81 -6.64 7.98
C ASP A 16 23.33 -6.69 8.40
N PHE A 17 22.39 -6.63 7.45
CA PHE A 17 20.97 -6.82 7.75
C PHE A 17 20.76 -8.13 8.53
N PRO A 18 19.90 -8.15 9.57
CA PRO A 18 19.76 -9.29 10.49
C PRO A 18 18.99 -10.45 9.86
N TRP A 19 19.57 -11.07 8.83
CA TRP A 19 19.03 -12.23 8.15
C TRP A 19 18.84 -13.40 9.12
N ARG A 20 17.69 -14.06 9.00
CA ARG A 20 17.35 -15.27 9.75
C ARG A 20 17.01 -16.40 8.77
N PRO A 21 17.12 -17.69 9.18
CA PRO A 21 16.87 -18.82 8.29
C PRO A 21 15.47 -18.85 7.64
N ASN A 22 14.51 -18.15 8.22
CA ASN A 22 13.14 -18.05 7.73
C ASN A 22 12.84 -16.74 6.95
N ILE A 23 13.89 -15.96 6.63
CA ILE A 23 13.81 -14.77 5.78
C ILE A 23 14.41 -15.08 4.41
N TYR A 24 13.60 -14.94 3.38
CA TYR A 24 13.98 -15.13 1.98
C TYR A 24 14.06 -13.78 1.29
N PHE A 25 15.13 -13.53 0.53
CA PHE A 25 15.37 -12.25 -0.11
C PHE A 25 15.36 -12.36 -1.63
N VAL A 26 14.55 -11.53 -2.28
CA VAL A 26 14.50 -11.38 -3.73
C VAL A 26 14.95 -9.97 -4.09
N ARG A 27 16.20 -9.86 -4.57
CA ARG A 27 16.88 -8.58 -4.85
C ARG A 27 16.12 -7.69 -5.84
N HIS A 28 15.45 -8.29 -6.81
CA HIS A 28 14.61 -7.57 -7.75
C HIS A 28 13.40 -8.42 -8.12
N VAL A 29 12.22 -7.87 -7.86
CA VAL A 29 10.94 -8.46 -8.27
C VAL A 29 10.48 -7.62 -9.47
N PRO A 30 10.64 -8.09 -10.73
CA PRO A 30 10.24 -7.31 -11.89
C PRO A 30 8.70 -7.18 -12.01
N PRO A 31 8.19 -6.12 -12.67
CA PRO A 31 6.75 -5.85 -12.78
C PRO A 31 5.86 -7.03 -13.19
N PRO A 32 6.23 -7.83 -14.21
CA PRO A 32 5.39 -8.97 -14.61
C PRO A 32 5.17 -10.02 -13.52
N ILE A 33 6.05 -10.10 -12.51
CA ILE A 33 5.94 -11.09 -11.43
C ILE A 33 5.38 -10.49 -10.13
N HIS A 34 5.09 -9.18 -10.07
CA HIS A 34 4.48 -8.58 -8.87
C HIS A 34 3.19 -9.32 -8.43
N PRO A 35 2.26 -9.69 -9.34
CA PRO A 35 1.05 -10.39 -8.91
C PRO A 35 1.36 -11.74 -8.27
N SER A 36 2.23 -12.54 -8.89
CA SER A 36 2.65 -13.83 -8.33
C SER A 36 3.36 -13.67 -6.99
N PHE A 37 4.18 -12.63 -6.84
CA PHE A 37 4.86 -12.32 -5.58
C PHE A 37 3.85 -11.99 -4.47
N TYR A 38 2.92 -11.06 -4.70
CA TYR A 38 1.92 -10.69 -3.70
C TYR A 38 1.00 -11.87 -3.36
N CYS A 39 0.45 -12.55 -4.37
CA CYS A 39 -0.44 -13.70 -4.17
C CYS A 39 0.22 -14.91 -3.52
N SER A 40 1.56 -14.96 -3.44
CA SER A 40 2.27 -16.03 -2.73
C SER A 40 2.28 -15.88 -1.21
N SER A 41 1.82 -14.73 -0.69
CA SER A 41 1.85 -14.39 0.74
C SER A 41 0.44 -14.23 1.30
N SER A 42 0.23 -14.66 2.55
CA SER A 42 -1.06 -14.46 3.26
C SER A 42 -1.31 -12.99 3.60
N PHE A 43 -0.25 -12.21 3.78
CA PHE A 43 -0.27 -10.78 4.04
C PHE A 43 0.85 -10.11 3.28
N THR A 44 0.64 -8.84 2.92
CA THR A 44 1.72 -7.96 2.48
C THR A 44 1.97 -6.91 3.56
N LEU A 45 3.21 -6.85 4.08
CA LEU A 45 3.64 -5.76 4.96
C LEU A 45 4.28 -4.66 4.10
N ASN A 46 3.68 -3.48 4.09
CA ASN A 46 4.23 -2.27 3.49
C ASN A 46 4.77 -1.39 4.62
N VAL A 47 6.06 -1.06 4.58
CA VAL A 47 6.65 -0.09 5.50
C VAL A 47 7.13 1.08 4.67
N THR A 48 6.50 2.23 4.89
CA THR A 48 6.74 3.45 4.14
C THR A 48 8.09 4.02 4.52
N ARG A 49 8.87 4.47 3.51
CA ARG A 49 10.15 5.14 3.76
C ARG A 49 9.88 6.46 4.49
N GLU A 50 10.74 6.79 5.44
CA GLU A 50 10.59 7.97 6.31
C GLU A 50 10.26 9.25 5.54
N ALA A 51 11.04 9.59 4.49
CA ALA A 51 10.79 10.78 3.68
C ALA A 51 9.40 10.81 2.98
N MET A 52 8.86 9.64 2.60
CA MET A 52 7.50 9.57 2.03
C MET A 52 6.43 9.71 3.13
N ARG A 53 6.71 9.14 4.30
CA ARG A 53 5.84 9.22 5.48
C ARG A 53 5.70 10.65 5.98
N GLU A 54 6.79 11.42 5.95
CA GLU A 54 6.83 12.85 6.32
C GLU A 54 6.11 13.76 5.31
N MET A 55 6.15 13.42 4.02
CA MET A 55 5.46 14.18 2.99
C MET A 55 3.93 14.03 3.07
N GLY A 56 3.45 12.85 3.48
CA GLY A 56 2.03 12.51 3.40
C GLY A 56 1.53 12.44 1.94
N TRP A 57 0.35 11.86 1.72
CA TRP A 57 -0.32 11.75 0.40
C TRP A 57 0.52 11.19 -0.77
N CYS A 58 1.70 10.65 -0.50
CA CYS A 58 2.65 10.16 -1.49
C CYS A 58 2.89 8.64 -1.31
N PRO A 59 1.85 7.79 -1.41
CA PRO A 59 2.02 6.35 -1.29
C PRO A 59 2.87 5.79 -2.43
N SER A 60 3.58 4.70 -2.14
CA SER A 60 4.21 3.90 -3.18
C SER A 60 3.16 3.19 -4.03
N GLY A 61 3.38 3.10 -5.35
CA GLY A 61 2.54 2.31 -6.25
C GLY A 61 2.34 0.85 -5.80
N ARG A 62 3.32 0.32 -5.05
CA ARG A 62 3.32 -1.03 -4.46
C ARG A 62 2.15 -1.28 -3.52
N LEU A 63 1.67 -0.24 -2.84
CA LEU A 63 0.53 -0.34 -1.95
C LEU A 63 -0.73 -0.73 -2.75
N PHE A 64 -0.96 -0.06 -3.89
CA PHE A 64 -2.08 -0.33 -4.78
C PHE A 64 -1.93 -1.64 -5.54
N GLU A 65 -0.71 -2.02 -5.95
CA GLU A 65 -0.45 -3.31 -6.59
C GLU A 65 -0.80 -4.49 -5.67
N ALA A 66 -0.38 -4.42 -4.40
CA ALA A 66 -0.68 -5.44 -3.41
C ALA A 66 -2.19 -5.54 -3.12
N ALA A 67 -2.84 -4.40 -2.91
CA ALA A 67 -4.29 -4.32 -2.70
C ALA A 67 -5.06 -4.87 -3.92
N ALA A 68 -4.65 -4.50 -5.14
CA ALA A 68 -5.25 -5.00 -6.37
C ALA A 68 -5.12 -6.52 -6.51
N CYS A 69 -4.11 -7.15 -5.90
CA CYS A 69 -3.98 -8.61 -5.87
C CYS A 69 -4.96 -9.30 -4.91
N GLY A 70 -5.71 -8.56 -4.10
CA GLY A 70 -6.65 -9.12 -3.12
C GLY A 70 -5.98 -9.68 -1.87
N VAL A 71 -4.70 -9.37 -1.68
CA VAL A 71 -3.93 -9.75 -0.50
C VAL A 71 -4.12 -8.67 0.55
N PRO A 72 -4.49 -9.01 1.80
CA PRO A 72 -4.60 -8.01 2.84
C PRO A 72 -3.25 -7.34 3.10
N VAL A 73 -3.29 -6.01 3.16
CA VAL A 73 -2.12 -5.16 3.34
C VAL A 73 -2.08 -4.67 4.78
N ILE A 74 -0.93 -4.86 5.42
CA ILE A 74 -0.57 -4.24 6.69
C ILE A 74 0.37 -3.08 6.36
N SER A 75 0.09 -1.89 6.85
CA SER A 75 0.89 -0.69 6.61
C SER A 75 1.18 0.07 7.89
N ASP A 76 2.30 0.79 7.93
CA ASP A 76 2.46 1.89 8.87
C ASP A 76 1.49 3.05 8.55
N TRP A 77 1.24 3.92 9.53
CA TRP A 77 0.40 5.10 9.36
C TRP A 77 1.21 6.30 8.85
N TRP A 78 0.61 7.04 7.91
CA TRP A 78 1.06 8.34 7.41
C TRP A 78 -0.14 9.20 7.04
N GLU A 79 0.09 10.51 6.96
CA GLU A 79 -0.97 11.50 6.73
C GLU A 79 -1.60 11.36 5.35
N GLY A 80 -2.94 11.24 5.31
CA GLY A 80 -3.70 11.06 4.08
C GLY A 80 -3.89 9.59 3.65
N LEU A 81 -3.38 8.59 4.40
CA LEU A 81 -3.57 7.18 4.06
C LEU A 81 -5.05 6.78 4.00
N ASP A 82 -5.86 7.34 4.88
CA ASP A 82 -7.32 7.18 4.95
C ASP A 82 -8.07 7.74 3.74
N GLU A 83 -7.45 8.62 2.95
CA GLU A 83 -8.02 9.05 1.66
C GLU A 83 -7.89 7.97 0.57
N PHE A 84 -6.94 7.05 0.74
CA PHE A 84 -6.71 5.93 -0.18
C PHE A 84 -7.49 4.69 0.27
N PHE A 85 -7.40 4.30 1.54
CA PHE A 85 -8.02 3.08 2.05
C PHE A 85 -8.65 3.30 3.43
N GLU A 86 -9.83 2.73 3.66
CA GLU A 86 -10.50 2.77 4.96
C GLU A 86 -9.74 1.92 6.01
N PRO A 87 -9.15 2.52 7.06
CA PRO A 87 -8.40 1.79 8.07
C PRO A 87 -9.25 0.75 8.82
N GLY A 88 -8.70 -0.44 9.04
CA GLY A 88 -9.39 -1.57 9.68
C GLY A 88 -10.39 -2.30 8.77
N SER A 89 -10.83 -1.68 7.67
CA SER A 89 -11.75 -2.30 6.71
C SER A 89 -11.02 -2.75 5.44
N GLU A 90 -10.23 -1.88 4.82
CA GLU A 90 -9.55 -2.11 3.54
C GLU A 90 -8.03 -2.26 3.72
N ILE A 91 -7.49 -1.72 4.81
CA ILE A 91 -6.07 -1.80 5.15
C ILE A 91 -5.89 -1.98 6.66
N ILE A 92 -4.91 -2.76 7.08
CA ILE A 92 -4.56 -2.94 8.50
C ILE A 92 -3.46 -1.95 8.84
N ILE A 93 -3.68 -1.14 9.89
CA ILE A 93 -2.67 -0.19 10.36
C ILE A 93 -1.88 -0.79 11.50
N ALA A 94 -0.56 -0.85 11.33
CA ALA A 94 0.38 -1.26 12.37
C ALA A 94 1.23 -0.06 12.78
N ARG A 95 1.12 0.34 14.04
CA ARG A 95 1.97 1.39 14.65
C ARG A 95 3.16 0.77 15.38
N ARG A 96 3.05 -0.51 15.76
CA ARG A 96 4.05 -1.26 16.49
C ARG A 96 4.09 -2.72 16.02
N PRO A 97 5.18 -3.46 16.30
CA PRO A 97 5.26 -4.88 15.94
C PRO A 97 4.10 -5.72 16.49
N GLU A 98 3.57 -5.38 17.67
CA GLU A 98 2.44 -6.08 18.28
C GLU A 98 1.18 -6.02 17.40
N ASP A 99 0.95 -4.92 16.67
CA ASP A 99 -0.21 -4.79 15.78
C ASP A 99 -0.10 -5.75 14.59
N VAL A 100 1.12 -5.97 14.09
CA VAL A 100 1.40 -6.98 13.06
C VAL A 100 1.12 -8.38 13.60
N MET A 101 1.53 -8.66 14.84
CA MET A 101 1.24 -9.94 15.49
C MET A 101 -0.26 -10.20 15.58
N SER A 102 -1.02 -9.22 16.06
CA SER A 102 -2.48 -9.33 16.16
C SER A 102 -3.15 -9.54 14.80
N ALA A 103 -2.65 -8.89 13.74
CA ALA A 103 -3.13 -9.11 12.38
C ALA A 103 -2.93 -10.57 11.92
N LEU A 104 -1.79 -11.18 12.27
CA LEU A 104 -1.48 -12.58 11.94
C LEU A 104 -2.32 -13.60 12.70
N GLU A 105 -2.99 -13.20 13.79
CA GLU A 105 -3.89 -14.02 14.60
C GLU A 105 -5.35 -13.94 14.15
N MET A 106 -5.68 -13.01 13.24
CA MET A 106 -7.03 -12.88 12.67
C MET A 106 -7.48 -14.15 11.98
N ASN A 107 -8.78 -14.40 11.96
CA ASN A 107 -9.29 -15.58 11.28
C ASN A 107 -9.32 -15.39 9.76
N ASP A 108 -9.29 -16.52 9.08
CA ASP A 108 -9.32 -16.65 7.62
C ASP A 108 -10.42 -15.83 6.92
N ALA A 109 -11.61 -15.72 7.53
CA ALA A 109 -12.73 -15.00 6.94
C ALA A 109 -12.53 -13.48 7.02
N GLU A 110 -12.00 -12.97 8.14
CA GLU A 110 -11.66 -11.56 8.31
C GLU A 110 -10.57 -11.13 7.32
N ILE A 111 -9.50 -11.93 7.24
CA ILE A 111 -8.35 -11.72 6.34
C ILE A 111 -8.83 -11.63 4.88
N ARG A 112 -9.62 -12.61 4.43
CA ARG A 112 -10.20 -12.61 3.07
C ARG A 112 -11.17 -11.44 2.84
N GLY A 113 -11.88 -11.01 3.89
CA GLY A 113 -12.76 -9.85 3.84
C GLY A 113 -12.00 -8.57 3.55
N ILE A 114 -10.93 -8.32 4.31
CA ILE A 114 -10.06 -7.14 4.15
C ILE A 114 -9.43 -7.12 2.76
N GLY A 115 -8.79 -8.22 2.35
CA GLY A 115 -8.14 -8.31 1.03
C GLY A 115 -9.11 -8.06 -0.14
N ARG A 116 -10.36 -8.53 -0.04
CA ARG A 116 -11.39 -8.29 -1.07
C ARG A 116 -11.78 -6.82 -1.15
N ARG A 117 -12.05 -6.17 -0.03
CA ARG A 117 -12.40 -4.74 0.00
C ARG A 117 -11.24 -3.87 -0.48
N ALA A 118 -10.00 -4.21 -0.08
CA ALA A 118 -8.79 -3.56 -0.58
C ALA A 118 -8.69 -3.64 -2.12
N ARG A 119 -8.98 -4.81 -2.69
CA ARG A 119 -8.99 -5.01 -4.15
C ARG A 119 -10.08 -4.20 -4.83
N GLU A 120 -11.29 -4.24 -4.29
CA GLU A 120 -12.42 -3.45 -4.82
C GLU A 120 -12.07 -1.95 -4.82
N ARG A 121 -11.53 -1.43 -3.70
CA ARG A 121 -11.06 -0.04 -3.60
C ARG A 121 -9.98 0.29 -4.62
N ALA A 122 -8.95 -0.55 -4.73
CA ALA A 122 -7.84 -0.33 -5.66
C ALA A 122 -8.30 -0.33 -7.13
N LEU A 123 -9.15 -1.26 -7.53
CA LEU A 123 -9.62 -1.39 -8.91
C LEU A 123 -10.64 -0.30 -9.30
N THR A 124 -11.39 0.23 -8.33
CA THR A 124 -12.37 1.30 -8.59
C THR A 124 -11.75 2.68 -8.57
N GLY A 125 -10.84 2.96 -7.62
CA GLY A 125 -10.33 4.30 -7.38
C GLY A 125 -8.86 4.52 -7.71
N HIS A 126 -8.05 3.48 -7.87
CA HIS A 126 -6.57 3.62 -7.86
C HIS A 126 -5.88 2.95 -9.06
N THR A 127 -6.62 2.73 -10.14
CA THR A 127 -6.01 2.39 -11.43
C THR A 127 -5.38 3.62 -12.06
N SER A 128 -4.41 3.43 -12.96
CA SER A 128 -3.82 4.54 -13.72
C SER A 128 -4.88 5.35 -14.47
N SER A 129 -5.88 4.69 -15.06
CA SER A 129 -6.98 5.36 -15.75
C SER A 129 -7.85 6.20 -14.80
N ALA A 130 -8.18 5.68 -13.61
CA ALA A 130 -8.96 6.42 -12.61
C ALA A 130 -8.22 7.67 -12.12
N ARG A 131 -6.93 7.54 -11.81
CA ARG A 131 -6.10 8.65 -11.33
C ARG A 131 -5.80 9.67 -12.43
N ALA A 132 -5.68 9.25 -13.68
CA ALA A 132 -5.54 10.17 -14.81
C ALA A 132 -6.81 11.03 -14.99
N ALA A 133 -7.99 10.41 -14.96
CA ALA A 133 -9.26 11.13 -15.06
C ALA A 133 -9.48 12.11 -13.89
N GLU A 134 -9.07 11.73 -12.68
CA GLU A 134 -9.11 12.62 -11.52
C GLU A 134 -8.19 13.83 -11.69
N LEU A 135 -6.97 13.61 -12.19
CA LEU A 135 -6.02 14.69 -12.47
C LEU A 135 -6.55 15.65 -13.53
N GLU A 136 -7.12 15.14 -14.62
CA GLU A 136 -7.75 15.96 -15.67
C GLU A 136 -8.83 16.86 -15.08
N LEU A 137 -9.73 16.29 -14.26
CA LEU A 137 -10.78 17.04 -13.59
C LEU A 137 -10.23 18.13 -12.64
N MET A 138 -9.15 17.84 -11.91
CA MET A 138 -8.50 18.83 -11.04
C MET A 138 -7.91 19.99 -11.84
N ILE A 139 -7.27 19.70 -12.99
CA ILE A 139 -6.72 20.71 -13.89
C ILE A 139 -7.83 21.59 -14.47
N GLU A 140 -8.93 21.00 -14.91
CA GLU A 140 -10.10 21.72 -15.45
C GLU A 140 -10.71 22.66 -14.41
N LYS A 141 -10.94 22.16 -13.18
CA LYS A 141 -11.47 22.96 -12.06
C LYS A 141 -10.56 24.14 -11.73
N ALA A 142 -9.25 23.89 -11.64
CA ALA A 142 -8.27 24.94 -11.38
C ALA A 142 -8.22 26.00 -12.51
N ALA A 143 -8.43 25.58 -13.76
CA ALA A 143 -8.50 26.49 -14.90
C ALA A 143 -9.79 27.34 -14.92
N CYS A 144 -10.92 26.79 -14.49
CA CYS A 144 -12.18 27.52 -14.39
C CYS A 144 -12.13 28.58 -13.28
N ALA A 145 -11.63 28.21 -12.10
CA ALA A 145 -11.47 29.13 -10.97
C ALA A 145 -10.62 30.36 -11.33
N ARG A 146 -9.55 30.20 -12.12
CA ARG A 146 -8.72 31.32 -12.60
C ARG A 146 -9.43 32.24 -13.60
N LYS A 147 -10.44 31.75 -14.33
CA LYS A 147 -11.22 32.56 -15.28
C LYS A 147 -12.32 33.37 -14.56
N GLU A 148 -12.77 32.87 -13.41
CA GLU A 148 -13.78 33.51 -12.56
C GLU A 148 -13.19 34.57 -11.62
N ASP A 149 -11.86 34.73 -11.58
CA ASP A 149 -11.13 35.86 -10.99
C ASP A 149 -10.54 36.80 -12.09
N PRO A 150 -11.34 37.68 -12.75
CA PRO A 150 -10.79 38.68 -13.66
C PRO A 150 -10.17 39.89 -12.95
N CYS A 151 -10.41 40.06 -11.64
CA CYS A 151 -10.00 41.23 -10.87
C CYS A 151 -9.53 40.83 -9.45
N GLY A 152 -8.24 40.50 -9.33
CA GLY A 152 -7.53 40.77 -8.08
C GLY A 152 -7.13 42.24 -8.07
N GLY A 153 -7.89 43.06 -7.34
CA GLY A 153 -7.53 44.44 -7.00
C GLY A 153 -6.59 44.50 -5.80
#